data_AF-A0A2P2MFT0-F1
#
_entry.id   AF-A0A2P2MFT0-F1
#
_cell.length_a   1.000
_cell.length_b   1.000
_cell.length_c   1.000
_cell.angle_alpha   90.00
_cell.angle_beta   90.00
_cell.angle_gamma   90.00
#
_symmetry.space_group_name_H-M   'P 1'
#
loop_
_entity.id
_entity.type
_entity.pdbx_description
1 polymer ?
#
loop_
_entity_poly.entity_id
_entity_poly.type
_entity_poly.pdbx_seq_one_letter_code
_entity_poly.pdbx_strand_id
1 'polypeptide(L)'
;MIDIAEATMVMLSVIRNGGLAPGGFNFDAKLRRESTDVEDLFIAHIGGMDTLARGLHNAAKLIEDGHLSELVRKRYQSFDAEFGQLVEAGKADFETLEKKAIEWGEPKVRSGKQELAEMLFQSAL
;
A
#
# COMPACT_ATOMS: atom_id res chain seq x y z
N MET A 1 9.24 14.08 8.52
CA MET A 1 8.74 13.57 7.23
C MET A 1 7.99 14.70 6.56
N ILE A 2 8.46 15.13 5.39
CA ILE A 2 7.83 16.19 4.57
C ILE A 2 7.56 15.70 3.14
N ASP A 3 7.67 14.37 2.93
CA ASP A 3 7.38 13.72 1.67
C ASP A 3 5.92 13.25 1.70
N ILE A 4 5.10 13.84 0.83
CA ILE A 4 3.67 13.55 0.72
C ILE A 4 3.44 12.14 0.14
N ALA A 5 4.28 11.68 -0.77
CA ALA A 5 4.17 10.34 -1.35
C ALA A 5 4.41 9.28 -0.28
N GLU A 6 5.46 9.44 0.52
CA GLU A 6 5.75 8.54 1.64
C GLU A 6 4.60 8.56 2.67
N ALA A 7 4.13 9.75 3.06
CA ALA A 7 3.00 9.88 3.98
C ALA A 7 1.73 9.20 3.44
N THR A 8 1.46 9.31 2.14
CA THR A 8 0.33 8.64 1.48
C THR A 8 0.46 7.11 1.59
N MET A 9 1.64 6.54 1.35
CA MET A 9 1.87 5.10 1.51
C MET A 9 1.71 4.62 2.96
N VAL A 10 2.20 5.40 3.92
CA VAL A 10 1.99 5.12 5.35
C VAL A 10 0.50 5.11 5.68
N MET A 11 -0.25 6.12 5.23
CA MET A 11 -1.68 6.24 5.52
C MET A 11 -2.53 5.18 4.84
N LEU A 12 -2.15 4.70 3.64
CA LEU A 12 -2.79 3.53 3.03
C LEU A 12 -2.73 2.32 3.95
N SER A 13 -1.58 2.07 4.59
CA SER A 13 -1.42 0.98 5.56
C SER A 13 -2.28 1.21 6.81
N VAL A 14 -2.32 2.44 7.32
CA VAL A 14 -3.14 2.81 8.48
C VAL A 14 -4.63 2.57 8.22
N ILE A 15 -5.16 3.07 7.10
CA ILE A 15 -6.58 2.90 6.78
C ILE A 15 -6.91 1.41 6.62
N ARG A 16 -6.07 0.64 5.91
CA ARG A 16 -6.27 -0.81 5.72
C ARG A 16 -6.24 -1.61 7.02
N ASN A 17 -5.49 -1.16 8.02
CA ASN A 17 -5.45 -1.77 9.35
C ASN A 17 -6.62 -1.35 10.26
N GLY A 18 -7.53 -0.49 9.79
CA GLY A 18 -8.67 0.00 10.58
C GLY A 18 -8.33 1.17 11.50
N GLY A 19 -7.23 1.89 11.23
CA GLY A 19 -6.79 3.05 12.02
C GLY A 19 -5.67 2.73 13.01
N LEU A 20 -5.47 3.61 13.99
CA LEU A 20 -4.34 3.57 14.93
C LEU A 20 -4.72 3.33 16.39
N ALA A 21 -6.00 3.07 16.68
CA ALA A 21 -6.47 2.96 18.05
C ALA A 21 -5.69 1.88 18.84
N PRO A 22 -5.31 2.14 20.11
CA PRO A 22 -5.59 3.35 20.89
C PRO A 22 -4.55 4.48 20.73
N GLY A 23 -3.53 4.28 19.91
CA GLY A 23 -2.42 5.22 19.71
C GLY A 23 -2.67 6.28 18.63
N GLY A 24 -1.58 6.89 18.18
CA GLY A 24 -1.59 7.91 17.13
C GLY A 24 -0.17 8.22 16.65
N PHE A 25 -0.04 9.26 15.84
CA PHE A 25 1.27 9.73 15.37
C PHE A 25 1.94 10.62 16.42
N ASN A 26 2.99 10.10 17.05
CA ASN A 26 3.89 10.91 17.87
C ASN A 26 4.96 11.57 16.99
N PHE A 27 5.16 12.88 17.15
CA PHE A 27 6.25 13.60 16.50
C PHE A 27 7.54 13.43 17.29
N ASP A 28 8.11 12.22 17.23
CA ASP A 28 9.49 11.96 17.70
C ASP A 28 10.49 12.50 16.67
N ALA A 29 10.52 13.82 16.57
CA ALA A 29 11.30 14.57 15.61
C ALA A 29 11.92 15.79 16.30
N LYS A 30 12.98 16.31 15.69
CA LYS A 30 13.68 17.50 16.16
C LYS A 30 13.96 18.46 15.01
N LEU A 31 14.14 19.72 15.37
CA LEU A 31 14.64 20.73 14.45
C LEU A 31 16.01 20.35 13.89
N ARG A 32 16.34 20.95 12.75
CA ARG A 32 17.71 20.92 12.26
C ARG A 32 18.57 21.76 13.20
N ARG A 33 19.86 21.42 13.27
CA ARG A 33 20.81 22.12 14.15
C ARG A 33 20.88 23.62 13.88
N GLU A 34 20.75 24.01 12.62
CA GLU A 34 20.83 25.41 12.16
C GLU A 34 19.47 26.13 12.19
N SER A 35 18.37 25.43 12.48
CA SER A 35 17.06 26.02 12.73
C SER A 35 17.02 26.45 14.21
N THR A 36 17.38 27.70 14.45
CA THR A 36 17.66 28.23 15.79
C THR A 36 16.61 29.19 16.30
N ASP A 37 15.67 29.61 15.45
CA ASP A 37 14.61 30.52 15.84
C ASP A 37 13.48 29.76 16.52
N VAL A 38 12.83 30.38 17.49
CA VAL A 38 11.72 29.75 18.23
C VAL A 38 10.56 29.38 17.30
N GLU A 39 10.32 30.18 16.26
CA GLU A 39 9.28 29.92 15.26
C GLU A 39 9.53 28.67 14.43
N ASP A 40 10.79 28.23 14.27
CA ASP A 40 11.13 27.00 13.55
C ASP A 40 10.45 25.77 14.17
N LEU A 41 10.25 25.77 15.49
CA LEU A 41 9.52 24.71 16.19
C LEU A 41 8.10 24.56 15.65
N PHE A 42 7.42 25.68 15.44
CA PHE A 42 6.05 25.70 14.92
C PHE A 42 6.03 25.34 13.44
N ILE A 43 6.91 25.94 12.64
CA ILE A 43 7.02 25.66 11.21
C ILE A 43 7.23 24.15 10.97
N ALA A 44 8.13 23.52 11.72
CA ALA A 44 8.43 22.09 11.58
C ALA A 44 7.24 21.19 11.94
N HIS A 45 6.53 21.48 13.04
CA HIS A 45 5.37 20.68 13.44
C HIS A 45 4.20 20.88 12.49
N ILE A 46 3.91 22.11 12.08
CA ILE A 46 2.87 22.41 11.08
C ILE A 46 3.17 21.65 9.79
N GLY A 47 4.41 21.71 9.29
CA GLY A 47 4.81 20.98 8.08
C GLY A 47 4.63 19.47 8.21
N GLY A 48 5.02 18.89 9.35
CA GLY A 48 4.83 17.46 9.61
C GLY A 48 3.37 17.04 9.72
N MET A 49 2.55 17.81 10.43
CA MET A 49 1.11 17.60 10.58
C MET A 49 0.39 17.70 9.24
N ASP A 50 0.67 18.75 8.45
CA ASP A 50 0.03 18.95 7.15
C ASP A 50 0.45 17.87 6.14
N THR A 51 1.71 17.41 6.18
CA THR A 51 2.18 16.29 5.35
C THR A 51 1.42 14.99 5.66
N LEU A 52 1.27 14.64 6.94
CA LEU A 52 0.50 13.46 7.35
C LEU A 52 -0.98 13.59 6.98
N ALA A 53 -1.59 14.77 7.20
CA ALA A 53 -2.98 15.02 6.87
C ALA A 53 -3.24 14.92 5.35
N ARG A 54 -2.38 15.51 4.52
CA ARG A 54 -2.43 15.38 3.06
C ARG A 54 -2.28 13.92 2.63
N GLY A 55 -1.30 13.21 3.20
CA GLY A 55 -1.12 11.78 2.95
C GLY A 55 -2.37 10.96 3.28
N LEU A 56 -3.09 11.30 4.36
CA LEU A 56 -4.33 10.64 4.74
C LEU A 56 -5.45 10.90 3.72
N HIS A 57 -5.64 12.14 3.30
CA HIS A 57 -6.61 12.50 2.27
C HIS A 57 -6.33 11.78 0.94
N ASN A 58 -5.07 11.78 0.50
CA ASN A 58 -4.66 11.12 -0.74
C ASN A 58 -4.86 9.61 -0.66
N ALA A 59 -4.53 8.99 0.47
CA ALA A 59 -4.73 7.56 0.70
C ALA A 59 -6.22 7.17 0.70
N ALA A 60 -7.08 7.99 1.31
CA ALA A 60 -8.52 7.79 1.27
C ALA A 60 -9.05 7.83 -0.17
N LYS A 61 -8.66 8.84 -0.94
CA LYS A 61 -9.01 8.96 -2.37
C LYS A 61 -8.56 7.73 -3.17
N LEU A 62 -7.32 7.26 -2.99
CA LEU A 62 -6.82 6.05 -3.68
C LEU A 62 -7.63 4.79 -3.36
N ILE A 63 -8.10 4.66 -2.13
CA ILE A 63 -8.93 3.53 -1.69
C ILE A 63 -10.33 3.64 -2.29
N GLU A 64 -10.93 4.82 -2.25
CA GLU A 64 -12.26 5.11 -2.82
C GLU A 64 -12.29 4.91 -4.34
N ASP A 65 -11.26 5.37 -5.06
CA ASP A 65 -11.12 5.20 -6.50
C ASP A 65 -10.94 3.71 -6.89
N GLY A 66 -10.38 2.89 -6.00
CA GLY A 66 -10.30 1.43 -6.13
C GLY A 66 -9.38 0.89 -7.24
N HIS A 67 -8.81 1.74 -8.10
CA HIS A 67 -8.00 1.32 -9.25
C HIS A 67 -6.76 0.49 -8.86
N LEU A 68 -6.04 0.89 -7.80
CA LEU A 68 -4.88 0.13 -7.30
C LEU A 68 -5.31 -1.20 -6.68
N SER A 69 -6.43 -1.22 -5.94
CA SER A 69 -7.00 -2.45 -5.37
C SER A 69 -7.40 -3.42 -6.48
N GLU A 70 -7.95 -2.93 -7.58
CA GLU A 70 -8.32 -3.74 -8.74
C GLU A 70 -7.10 -4.34 -9.46
N LEU A 71 -5.98 -3.60 -9.55
CA LEU A 71 -4.72 -4.17 -10.08
C LEU A 71 -4.23 -5.34 -9.22
N VAL A 72 -4.28 -5.21 -7.89
CA VAL A 72 -3.93 -6.29 -6.97
C VAL A 72 -4.89 -7.47 -7.13
N ARG A 73 -6.21 -7.24 -7.14
CA ARG A 73 -7.22 -8.29 -7.32
C ARG A 73 -6.99 -9.08 -8.62
N LYS A 74 -6.81 -8.40 -9.76
CA LYS A 74 -6.50 -9.03 -11.05
C LYS A 74 -5.21 -9.85 -11.03
N ARG A 75 -4.20 -9.41 -10.26
CA ARG A 75 -2.93 -10.13 -10.12
C ARG A 75 -3.11 -11.46 -9.40
N TYR A 76 -3.96 -11.50 -8.36
CA TYR A 76 -4.19 -12.70 -7.54
C TYR A 76 -5.45 -13.50 -7.91
N GLN A 77 -6.21 -13.09 -8.92
CA GLN A 77 -7.49 -13.72 -9.31
C GLN A 77 -7.44 -15.23 -9.58
N SER A 78 -6.27 -15.83 -9.82
CA SER A 78 -6.15 -17.29 -9.99
C SER A 78 -6.40 -18.05 -8.70
N PHE A 79 -6.18 -17.41 -7.54
CA PHE A 79 -6.48 -17.97 -6.23
C PHE A 79 -8.00 -17.95 -5.94
N ASP A 80 -8.76 -17.06 -6.58
CA ASP A 80 -10.22 -17.05 -6.49
C ASP A 80 -10.90 -18.17 -7.31
N ALA A 81 -10.16 -18.87 -8.18
CA ALA A 81 -10.68 -20.00 -8.95
C ALA A 81 -10.69 -21.30 -8.11
N GLU A 82 -11.54 -22.26 -8.48
CA GLU A 82 -11.75 -23.52 -7.73
C GLU A 82 -10.44 -24.20 -7.29
N PHE A 83 -9.49 -24.36 -8.21
CA PHE A 83 -8.20 -24.98 -7.87
C PHE A 83 -7.32 -24.09 -6.99
N GLY A 84 -7.31 -22.78 -7.24
CA GLY A 84 -6.56 -21.81 -6.44
C GLY A 84 -7.04 -21.77 -5.00
N GLN A 85 -8.36 -21.79 -4.79
CA GLN A 85 -8.98 -21.85 -3.46
C GLN A 85 -8.63 -23.16 -2.73
N LEU A 86 -8.56 -24.28 -3.47
CA LEU A 86 -8.15 -25.57 -2.92
C LEU A 86 -6.70 -25.52 -2.40
N VAL A 87 -5.81 -24.85 -3.15
CA VAL A 87 -4.42 -24.60 -2.73
C VAL A 87 -4.36 -23.68 -1.52
N GLU A 88 -5.05 -22.53 -1.55
CA GLU A 88 -5.07 -21.55 -0.46
C GLU A 88 -5.64 -22.12 0.84
N ALA A 89 -6.64 -22.99 0.74
CA ALA A 89 -7.24 -23.69 1.87
C ALA A 89 -6.38 -24.83 2.43
N GLY A 90 -5.19 -25.10 1.86
CA GLY A 90 -4.30 -26.18 2.29
C GLY A 90 -4.85 -27.59 2.01
N LYS A 91 -5.74 -27.74 1.03
CA LYS A 91 -6.37 -29.02 0.67
C LYS A 91 -5.69 -29.72 -0.51
N ALA A 92 -4.74 -29.06 -1.18
CA ALA A 92 -3.93 -29.67 -2.22
C ALA A 92 -2.71 -30.36 -1.60
N ASP A 93 -2.40 -31.56 -2.08
CA ASP A 93 -1.13 -32.23 -1.83
C ASP A 93 -0.17 -32.09 -3.02
N PHE A 94 1.08 -32.52 -2.84
CA PHE A 94 2.09 -32.45 -3.89
C PHE A 94 1.75 -33.32 -5.10
N GLU A 95 1.09 -34.47 -4.91
CA GLU A 95 0.67 -35.34 -6.00
C GLU A 95 -0.35 -34.64 -6.92
N THR A 96 -1.34 -33.96 -6.33
CA THR A 96 -2.35 -33.18 -7.07
C THR A 96 -1.73 -31.99 -7.77
N LEU A 97 -0.81 -31.27 -7.10
CA LEU A 97 -0.10 -30.11 -7.66
C LEU A 97 0.78 -30.50 -8.85
N GLU A 98 1.55 -31.58 -8.72
CA GLU A 98 2.41 -32.10 -9.79
C GLU A 98 1.59 -32.45 -11.04
N LYS A 99 0.50 -33.22 -10.85
CA LYS A 99 -0.38 -33.61 -11.95
C LYS A 99 -0.94 -32.38 -12.68
N LYS A 100 -1.35 -31.35 -11.94
CA LYS A 100 -1.89 -30.11 -12.52
C LYS A 100 -0.83 -29.26 -13.21
N ALA A 101 0.38 -29.20 -12.68
CA ALA A 101 1.50 -28.51 -13.33
C ALA A 101 1.85 -29.16 -14.69
N ILE A 102 1.88 -30.50 -14.75
CA ILE A 102 2.11 -31.24 -15.99
C ILE A 102 0.96 -31.02 -16.99
N GLU A 103 -0.30 -31.06 -16.53
CA GLU A 103 -1.49 -30.83 -17.36
C GLU A 103 -1.52 -29.44 -17.99
N TRP A 104 -1.13 -28.40 -17.24
CA TRP A 104 -1.15 -27.01 -17.71
C TRP A 104 0.08 -26.60 -18.52
N GLY A 105 1.22 -27.27 -18.32
CA GLY A 105 2.47 -26.93 -18.97
C GLY A 105 3.03 -25.57 -18.52
N GLU A 106 3.72 -24.88 -19.42
CA GLU A 106 4.44 -23.64 -19.09
C GLU A 106 3.50 -22.51 -18.64
N PRO A 107 3.71 -21.92 -17.45
CA PRO A 107 2.91 -20.80 -16.98
C PRO A 107 3.04 -19.56 -17.86
N LYS A 108 1.93 -18.84 -18.07
CA LYS A 108 1.99 -17.53 -18.75
C LYS A 108 2.51 -16.47 -17.80
N VAL A 109 3.64 -15.84 -18.15
CA VAL A 109 4.16 -14.68 -17.43
C VAL A 109 3.22 -13.48 -17.62
N ARG A 110 2.64 -12.99 -16.53
CA ARG A 110 1.79 -11.79 -16.54
C ARG A 110 2.63 -10.55 -16.26
N SER A 111 2.40 -9.47 -17.00
CA SER A 111 3.04 -8.17 -16.75
C SER A 111 2.65 -7.64 -15.36
N GLY A 112 3.62 -7.13 -14.60
CA GLY A 112 3.41 -6.57 -13.27
C GLY A 112 2.71 -5.20 -13.26
N LYS A 113 2.66 -4.51 -14.41
CA LYS A 113 2.03 -3.17 -14.57
C LYS A 113 2.53 -2.13 -13.56
N GLN A 114 3.83 -2.15 -13.26
CA GLN A 114 4.41 -1.30 -12.23
C GLN A 114 4.28 0.19 -12.56
N GLU A 115 4.63 0.60 -13.77
CA GLU A 115 4.57 2.00 -14.21
C GLU A 115 3.13 2.53 -14.22
N LEU A 116 2.15 1.67 -14.55
CA LEU A 116 0.74 2.01 -14.46
C LEU A 116 0.32 2.20 -13.00
N ALA A 117 0.75 1.34 -12.08
CA ALA A 117 0.47 1.47 -10.66
C ALA A 117 1.09 2.75 -10.08
N GLU A 118 2.33 3.07 -10.46
CA GLU A 118 3.01 4.31 -10.08
C GLU A 118 2.28 5.55 -10.62
N MET A 119 1.83 5.53 -11.88
CA MET A 119 1.06 6.62 -12.47
C MET A 119 -0.28 6.85 -11.74
N LEU A 120 -0.99 5.77 -11.42
CA LEU A 120 -2.25 5.85 -10.66
C LEU A 120 -2.00 6.41 -9.25
N PHE A 121 -0.94 5.95 -8.58
CA PHE A 121 -0.55 6.47 -7.28
C PHE A 121 -0.23 7.97 -7.34
N GLN A 122 0.59 8.39 -8.31
CA GLN A 122 0.96 9.79 -8.51
C GLN A 122 -0.23 10.69 -8.84
N SER A 123 -1.24 10.20 -9.55
CA SER A 123 -2.44 10.99 -9.88
C SER A 123 -3.30 11.37 -8.67
N ALA A 124 -3.06 10.73 -7.52
CA ALA A 124 -3.75 11.02 -6.26
C ALA A 124 -2.92 11.86 -5.29
N LEU A 125 -1.66 12.15 -5.61
CA LEU A 125 -0.81 13.04 -4.82
C LEU A 125 -1.22 14.50 -4.98
#